data_AF-A0A7S2D666-F1
#
_entry.id   AF-A0A7S2D666-F1
#
_cell.length_a   1.000
_cell.length_b   1.000
_cell.length_c   1.000
_cell.angle_alpha   90.00
_cell.angle_beta   90.00
_cell.angle_gamma   90.00
#
_symmetry.space_group_name_H-M   'P 1'
#
loop_
_entity.id
_entity.type
_entity.pdbx_description
1 polymer ?
#
loop_
_entity_poly.entity_id
_entity_poly.type
_entity_poly.pdbx_seq_one_letter_code
_entity_poly.pdbx_strand_id
1 'polypeptide(L)'
;DDVQQARPAEREDPHAKVTKFGATGKPKDIPALWIHSGGKGKVEDNDIFESDWHGVVINAQAEPLLQNNRIFNNRKSGVFMQDGAVPFLIENDIYKNWIGVEVIEHSEPTLRGNHIHHQRMGGVWVLKE
;
A
#
# COMPACT_ATOMS: atom_id res chain seq x y z
N ASP A 1 -2.76 18.33 -40.19
CA ASP A 1 -3.33 17.77 -38.96
C ASP A 1 -2.50 16.58 -38.52
N ASP A 2 -1.58 16.81 -37.58
CA ASP A 2 -1.03 15.79 -36.67
C ASP A 2 -0.07 16.51 -35.71
N VAL A 3 -0.67 17.31 -34.82
CA VAL A 3 0.04 17.82 -33.64
C VAL A 3 0.07 16.65 -32.66
N GLN A 4 1.16 15.89 -32.68
CA GLN A 4 1.48 14.97 -31.59
C GLN A 4 1.61 15.80 -30.32
N GLN A 5 0.59 15.72 -29.46
CA GLN A 5 0.61 16.27 -28.12
C GLN A 5 1.77 15.61 -27.36
N ALA A 6 2.85 16.37 -27.15
CA ALA A 6 3.92 15.97 -26.28
C ALA A 6 3.33 15.71 -24.88
N ARG A 7 3.49 14.47 -24.40
CA ARG A 7 3.16 14.11 -23.01
C ARG A 7 3.93 15.04 -22.07
N PRO A 8 3.32 15.56 -20.99
CA PRO A 8 4.03 16.39 -20.04
C PRO A 8 5.23 15.63 -19.51
N ALA A 9 6.40 16.28 -19.48
CA ALA A 9 7.63 15.73 -18.93
C ALA A 9 7.36 15.15 -17.54
N GLU A 10 7.63 13.86 -17.38
CA GLU A 10 7.65 13.17 -16.10
C GLU A 10 8.63 13.92 -15.19
N ARG A 11 8.09 14.76 -14.30
CA ARG A 11 8.89 15.38 -13.26
C ARG A 11 9.35 14.25 -12.35
N GLU A 12 10.64 13.94 -12.39
CA GLU A 12 11.24 13.05 -11.41
C GLU A 12 11.05 13.68 -10.02
N ASP A 13 10.20 13.03 -9.24
CA ASP A 13 9.89 13.39 -7.86
C ASP A 13 11.13 13.18 -6.97
N PRO A 14 11.61 14.22 -6.27
CA PRO A 14 12.79 14.17 -5.41
C PRO A 14 12.58 13.44 -4.06
N HIS A 15 11.38 12.94 -3.76
CA HIS A 15 11.11 12.17 -2.55
C HIS A 15 11.28 10.67 -2.83
N ALA A 16 12.08 9.99 -2.01
CA ALA A 16 12.55 8.63 -2.24
C ALA A 16 11.39 7.66 -2.55
N LYS A 17 11.20 7.33 -3.83
CA LYS A 17 10.21 6.35 -4.29
C LYS A 17 10.63 4.96 -3.80
N VAL A 18 9.85 4.33 -2.91
CA VAL A 18 10.00 2.91 -2.57
C VAL A 18 9.60 2.07 -3.79
N THR A 19 10.50 1.87 -4.77
CA THR A 19 10.06 1.54 -6.14
C THR A 19 10.09 0.07 -6.55
N LYS A 20 10.62 -0.87 -5.75
CA LYS A 20 10.53 -2.32 -6.06
C LYS A 20 11.12 -3.20 -4.95
N PHE A 21 10.36 -4.15 -4.42
CA PHE A 21 10.91 -5.26 -3.62
C PHE A 21 10.23 -6.58 -4.02
N GLY A 22 10.82 -7.31 -4.98
CA GLY A 22 10.21 -8.58 -5.45
C GLY A 22 10.90 -9.34 -6.58
N ALA A 23 12.17 -9.10 -6.91
CA ALA A 23 12.79 -9.68 -8.12
C ALA A 23 13.68 -10.93 -7.89
N THR A 24 13.50 -11.71 -6.82
CA THR A 24 14.49 -12.78 -6.47
C THR A 24 14.07 -14.23 -6.75
N GLY A 25 12.92 -14.48 -7.41
CA GLY A 25 12.56 -15.81 -7.91
C GLY A 25 12.28 -16.88 -6.85
N LYS A 26 12.35 -16.54 -5.56
CA LYS A 26 11.88 -17.35 -4.43
C LYS A 26 10.85 -16.54 -3.65
N PRO A 27 9.68 -17.13 -3.30
CA PRO A 27 8.74 -16.46 -2.41
C PRO A 27 9.45 -16.17 -1.10
N LYS A 28 9.52 -14.89 -0.74
CA LYS A 28 9.86 -14.47 0.61
C LYS A 28 8.62 -13.76 1.14
N ASP A 29 8.15 -14.16 2.30
CA ASP A 29 7.07 -13.48 3.02
C ASP A 29 7.59 -12.15 3.59
N ILE A 30 8.08 -11.28 2.70
CA ILE A 30 8.67 -9.98 3.00
C ILE A 30 7.82 -8.94 2.27
N PRO A 31 7.22 -7.98 2.99
CA PRO A 31 6.45 -6.93 2.36
C PRO A 31 7.36 -5.91 1.69
N ALA A 32 6.84 -5.11 0.77
CA ALA A 32 7.63 -4.03 0.18
C ALA A 32 7.89 -2.90 1.18
N LEU A 33 6.98 -2.68 2.12
CA LEU A 33 7.13 -1.76 3.24
C LEU A 33 6.61 -2.41 4.53
N TRP A 34 7.43 -2.39 5.58
CA TRP A 34 7.05 -2.87 6.91
C TRP A 34 7.18 -1.75 7.94
N ILE A 35 6.09 -1.43 8.62
CA ILE A 35 6.02 -0.46 9.71
C ILE A 35 5.59 -1.21 10.97
N HIS A 36 6.43 -1.18 12.01
CA HIS A 36 6.24 -1.97 13.22
C HIS A 36 6.65 -1.20 14.47
N SER A 37 6.41 -1.80 15.64
CA SER A 37 6.89 -1.34 16.96
C SER A 37 6.56 0.11 17.27
N GLY A 38 5.29 0.50 17.08
CA GLY A 38 4.81 1.86 17.36
C GLY A 38 5.33 2.91 16.38
N GLY A 39 5.83 2.53 15.20
CA GLY A 39 6.27 3.47 14.17
C GLY A 39 5.16 4.44 13.75
N LYS A 40 5.48 5.75 13.67
CA LYS A 40 4.52 6.85 13.38
C LYS A 40 4.93 7.69 12.17
N GLY A 41 5.71 7.10 11.26
CA GLY A 41 6.24 7.79 10.10
C GLY A 41 5.15 8.19 9.09
N LYS A 42 5.50 9.13 8.21
CA LYS A 42 4.70 9.49 7.04
C LYS A 42 5.27 8.82 5.80
N VAL A 43 4.41 8.17 5.03
CA VAL A 43 4.70 7.54 3.74
C VAL A 43 3.81 8.23 2.73
N GLU A 44 4.39 9.06 1.88
CA GLU A 44 3.63 9.86 0.92
C GLU A 44 4.20 9.79 -0.49
N ASP A 45 3.32 9.87 -1.48
CA ASP A 45 3.68 9.96 -2.91
C ASP A 45 4.55 8.79 -3.42
N ASN A 46 4.34 7.58 -2.88
CA ASN A 46 5.08 6.37 -3.27
C ASN A 46 4.30 5.42 -4.17
N ASP A 47 5.04 4.65 -4.98
CA ASP A 47 4.55 3.51 -5.75
C ASP A 47 4.96 2.20 -5.07
N ILE A 48 4.04 1.50 -4.42
CA ILE A 48 4.32 0.26 -3.69
C ILE A 48 3.71 -0.92 -4.46
N PHE A 49 4.53 -1.63 -5.22
CA PHE A 49 4.04 -2.64 -6.16
C PHE A 49 4.95 -3.85 -6.37
N GLU A 50 4.35 -4.89 -6.99
CA GLU A 50 5.04 -6.13 -7.38
C GLU A 50 5.72 -6.87 -6.20
N SER A 51 5.20 -6.72 -4.98
CA SER A 51 5.59 -7.59 -3.86
C SER A 51 5.09 -9.02 -4.09
N ASP A 52 5.97 -9.99 -3.87
CA ASP A 52 5.61 -11.42 -3.86
C ASP A 52 4.72 -11.80 -2.64
N TRP A 53 4.47 -10.86 -1.72
CA TRP A 53 3.62 -11.00 -0.55
C TRP A 53 2.64 -9.83 -0.43
N HIS A 54 2.54 -9.17 0.73
CA HIS A 54 1.78 -7.93 0.92
C HIS A 54 2.55 -6.71 0.41
N GLY A 55 1.84 -5.66 -0.01
CA GLY A 55 2.47 -4.39 -0.38
C GLY A 55 3.01 -3.68 0.87
N VAL A 56 2.11 -3.33 1.78
CA VAL A 56 2.43 -2.72 3.08
C VAL A 56 1.95 -3.63 4.21
N VAL A 57 2.80 -3.82 5.21
CA VAL A 57 2.43 -4.43 6.50
C VAL A 57 2.58 -3.40 7.61
N ILE A 58 1.53 -3.24 8.40
CA ILE A 58 1.47 -2.34 9.56
C ILE A 58 1.08 -3.18 10.77
N ASN A 59 1.94 -3.25 11.79
CA ASN A 59 1.67 -4.05 12.99
C ASN A 59 2.30 -3.48 14.26
N ALA A 60 2.12 -4.18 15.38
CA ALA A 60 2.70 -3.85 16.68
C ALA A 60 2.42 -2.39 17.08
N GLN A 61 1.12 -2.05 17.10
CA GLN A 61 0.62 -0.74 17.53
C GLN A 61 1.16 0.45 16.71
N ALA A 62 1.61 0.21 15.47
CA ALA A 62 2.07 1.27 14.60
C ALA A 62 0.92 2.20 14.16
N GLU A 63 1.24 3.49 14.02
CA GLU A 63 0.30 4.58 13.72
C GLU A 63 0.80 5.45 12.54
N PRO A 64 1.16 4.88 11.38
CA PRO A 64 1.68 5.66 10.27
C PRO A 64 0.58 6.43 9.51
N LEU A 65 1.00 7.50 8.83
CA LEU A 65 0.19 8.17 7.81
C LEU A 65 0.65 7.70 6.42
N LEU A 66 -0.24 7.05 5.69
CA LEU A 66 -0.05 6.72 4.28
C LEU A 66 -0.92 7.68 3.46
N GLN A 67 -0.28 8.58 2.70
CA GLN A 67 -0.97 9.61 1.94
C GLN A 67 -0.59 9.59 0.45
N ASN A 68 -1.56 9.69 -0.47
CA ASN A 68 -1.30 9.81 -1.91
C ASN A 68 -0.43 8.69 -2.53
N ASN A 69 -0.37 7.52 -1.91
CA ASN A 69 0.41 6.40 -2.45
C ASN A 69 -0.39 5.60 -3.47
N ARG A 70 0.30 5.00 -4.44
CA ARG A 70 -0.26 3.99 -5.35
C ARG A 70 0.22 2.61 -4.92
N ILE A 71 -0.69 1.75 -4.49
CA ILE A 71 -0.36 0.42 -3.94
C ILE A 71 -0.99 -0.67 -4.80
N PHE A 72 -0.19 -1.37 -5.61
CA PHE A 72 -0.75 -2.20 -6.67
C PHE A 72 0.04 -3.45 -7.07
N ASN A 73 -0.63 -4.39 -7.75
CA ASN A 73 -0.02 -5.62 -8.27
C ASN A 73 0.74 -6.48 -7.23
N ASN A 74 0.44 -6.35 -5.94
CA ASN A 74 1.01 -7.21 -4.89
C ASN A 74 0.28 -8.57 -4.86
N ARG A 75 0.98 -9.66 -4.55
CA ARG A 75 0.41 -11.02 -4.64
C ARG A 75 -0.61 -11.32 -3.53
N LYS A 76 -0.53 -10.63 -2.40
CA LYS A 76 -1.49 -10.67 -1.30
C LYS A 76 -2.20 -9.32 -1.18
N SER A 77 -2.38 -8.82 0.04
CA SER A 77 -3.11 -7.58 0.31
C SER A 77 -2.26 -6.37 -0.04
N GLY A 78 -2.89 -5.32 -0.56
CA GLY A 78 -2.22 -4.04 -0.81
C GLY A 78 -1.70 -3.45 0.50
N VAL A 79 -2.61 -3.30 1.47
CA VAL A 79 -2.29 -2.94 2.85
C VAL A 79 -2.83 -4.02 3.79
N PHE A 80 -1.96 -4.57 4.62
CA PHE A 80 -2.27 -5.57 5.64
C PHE A 80 -1.97 -5.01 7.03
N MET A 81 -2.95 -5.13 7.94
CA MET A 81 -2.89 -4.54 9.29
C MET A 81 -3.25 -5.59 10.33
N GLN A 82 -2.42 -5.70 11.36
CA GLN A 82 -2.60 -6.64 12.48
C GLN A 82 -2.03 -6.07 13.78
N ASP A 83 -2.18 -6.79 14.89
CA ASP A 83 -1.59 -6.46 16.21
C ASP A 83 -1.81 -5.00 16.63
N GLY A 84 -3.08 -4.57 16.66
CA GLY A 84 -3.50 -3.26 17.17
C GLY A 84 -3.01 -2.05 16.36
N ALA A 85 -2.76 -2.20 15.06
CA ALA A 85 -2.35 -1.09 14.20
C ALA A 85 -3.46 -0.03 14.06
N VAL A 86 -3.09 1.26 14.09
CA VAL A 86 -4.03 2.39 13.98
C VAL A 86 -3.57 3.38 12.90
N PRO A 87 -3.45 2.96 11.62
CA PRO A 87 -2.93 3.82 10.57
C PRO A 87 -4.00 4.78 10.01
N PHE A 88 -3.50 5.86 9.39
CA PHE A 88 -4.30 6.74 8.53
C PHE A 88 -3.98 6.45 7.08
N LEU A 89 -4.95 5.91 6.33
CA LEU A 89 -4.88 5.75 4.87
C LEU A 89 -5.68 6.88 4.23
N ILE A 90 -5.00 7.88 3.66
CA ILE A 90 -5.62 9.09 3.11
C ILE A 90 -5.28 9.23 1.63
N GLU A 91 -6.29 9.38 0.77
CA GLU A 91 -6.09 9.72 -0.66
C GLU A 91 -5.18 8.73 -1.44
N ASN A 92 -5.10 7.47 -1.00
CA ASN A 92 -4.31 6.45 -1.70
C ASN A 92 -5.12 5.79 -2.83
N ASP A 93 -4.41 5.35 -3.87
CA ASP A 93 -4.96 4.55 -4.97
C ASP A 93 -4.48 3.09 -4.81
N ILE A 94 -5.38 2.20 -4.42
CA ILE A 94 -5.05 0.80 -4.07
C ILE A 94 -5.76 -0.12 -5.05
N TYR A 95 -5.00 -0.87 -5.87
CA TYR A 95 -5.60 -1.63 -6.97
C TYR A 95 -4.82 -2.88 -7.43
N LYS A 96 -5.51 -3.84 -8.06
CA LYS A 96 -4.90 -5.07 -8.64
C LYS A 96 -4.10 -5.93 -7.64
N ASN A 97 -4.35 -5.79 -6.35
CA ASN A 97 -3.85 -6.69 -5.30
C ASN A 97 -4.82 -7.87 -5.14
N TRP A 98 -4.49 -8.88 -4.32
CA TRP A 98 -5.45 -9.93 -3.98
C TRP A 98 -6.62 -9.34 -3.18
N ILE A 99 -6.31 -8.68 -2.08
CA ILE A 99 -7.23 -7.87 -1.28
C ILE A 99 -6.69 -6.43 -1.30
N GLY A 100 -7.55 -5.42 -1.34
CA GLY A 100 -7.10 -4.03 -1.28
C GLY A 100 -6.53 -3.69 0.08
N VAL A 101 -7.41 -3.70 1.08
CA VAL A 101 -7.11 -3.40 2.48
C VAL A 101 -7.62 -4.53 3.37
N GLU A 102 -6.75 -5.08 4.21
CA GLU A 102 -7.08 -6.17 5.13
C GLU A 102 -6.79 -5.75 6.58
N VAL A 103 -7.79 -5.91 7.45
CA VAL A 103 -7.80 -5.46 8.85
C VAL A 103 -8.11 -6.64 9.75
N ILE A 104 -7.16 -7.03 10.60
CA ILE A 104 -7.29 -8.12 11.57
C ILE A 104 -6.75 -7.72 12.95
N GLU A 105 -6.92 -8.60 13.96
CA GLU A 105 -6.29 -8.49 15.28
C GLU A 105 -6.42 -7.10 15.95
N HIS A 106 -7.68 -6.66 16.11
CA HIS A 106 -8.03 -5.39 16.78
C HIS A 106 -7.40 -4.13 16.17
N SER A 107 -7.03 -4.17 14.89
CA SER A 107 -6.56 -2.98 14.17
C SER A 107 -7.71 -2.02 13.86
N GLU A 108 -7.46 -0.72 13.98
CA GLU A 108 -8.46 0.35 13.88
C GLU A 108 -8.03 1.43 12.88
N PRO A 109 -8.04 1.15 11.57
CA PRO A 109 -7.58 2.12 10.58
C PRO A 109 -8.62 3.20 10.25
N THR A 110 -8.13 4.38 9.92
CA THR A 110 -8.95 5.43 9.29
C THR A 110 -8.70 5.46 7.79
N LEU A 111 -9.73 5.18 6.99
CA LEU A 111 -9.68 5.27 5.53
C LEU A 111 -10.47 6.49 5.07
N ARG A 112 -9.82 7.45 4.40
CA ARG A 112 -10.50 8.65 3.87
C ARG A 112 -10.01 9.00 2.47
N GLY A 113 -10.93 9.19 1.54
CA GLY A 113 -10.62 9.63 0.17
C GLY A 113 -9.82 8.62 -0.66
N ASN A 114 -9.65 7.38 -0.19
CA ASN A 114 -8.93 6.36 -0.96
C ASN A 114 -9.77 5.85 -2.13
N HIS A 115 -9.11 5.54 -3.24
CA HIS A 115 -9.68 4.84 -4.37
C HIS A 115 -9.25 3.37 -4.33
N ILE A 116 -10.15 2.48 -3.93
CA ILE A 116 -9.86 1.05 -3.75
C ILE A 116 -10.64 0.26 -4.79
N HIS A 117 -9.94 -0.29 -5.79
CA HIS A 117 -10.62 -0.86 -6.97
C HIS A 117 -9.88 -2.04 -7.59
N HIS A 118 -10.59 -2.83 -8.41
CA HIS A 118 -9.98 -3.88 -9.25
C HIS A 118 -9.10 -4.88 -8.48
N GLN A 119 -9.47 -5.22 -7.25
CA GLN A 119 -8.81 -6.30 -6.49
C GLN A 119 -9.24 -7.65 -7.04
N ARG A 120 -8.42 -8.69 -6.84
CA ARG A 120 -8.71 -10.04 -7.34
C ARG A 120 -9.77 -10.76 -6.49
N MET A 121 -9.87 -10.44 -5.20
CA MET A 121 -10.81 -11.04 -4.27
C MET A 121 -11.77 -10.00 -3.66
N GLY A 122 -11.26 -8.99 -2.96
CA GLY A 122 -12.10 -8.03 -2.24
C GLY A 122 -11.44 -6.67 -2.00
N GLY A 123 -12.25 -5.61 -1.90
CA GLY A 123 -11.78 -4.23 -1.70
C GLY A 123 -11.24 -4.00 -0.30
N VAL A 124 -12.11 -4.09 0.70
CA VAL A 124 -11.78 -3.97 2.12
C VAL A 124 -12.29 -5.20 2.84
N TRP A 125 -11.43 -5.91 3.56
CA TRP A 125 -11.79 -7.06 4.38
C TRP A 125 -11.46 -6.74 5.84
N VAL A 126 -12.49 -6.76 6.68
CA VAL A 126 -12.36 -6.62 8.13
C VAL A 126 -12.73 -7.95 8.78
N LEU A 127 -11.79 -8.54 9.52
CA LEU A 127 -12.02 -9.72 10.32
C LEU A 127 -11.97 -9.32 11.80
N LYS A 128 -13.04 -9.65 12.52
CA LYS A 128 -13.09 -9.48 13.97
C LYS A 128 -12.85 -10.84 14.61
N GLU A 129 -11.74 -10.95 15.34
CA GLU A 129 -11.48 -12.05 16.27
C GLU A 129 -12.03 -11.71 17.66
#